data_AF-A0A6I7QIA4-F1
#
_entry.id   AF-A0A6I7QIA4-F1
#
_cell.length_a   1.000
_cell.length_b   1.000
_cell.length_c   1.000
_cell.angle_alpha   90.00
_cell.angle_beta   90.00
_cell.angle_gamma   90.00
#
_symmetry.space_group_name_H-M   'P 1'
#
loop_
_entity.id
_entity.type
_entity.pdbx_description
1 polymer ?
#
loop_
_entity_poly.entity_id
_entity_poly.type
_entity_poly.pdbx_seq_one_letter_code
_entity_poly.pdbx_strand_id
1 'polypeptide(L)'
;MKKDNKESIRKELEELKSSLDPSKDTGGFRVPDHFFDTLPGNISNRLSTESAKPAFVFPGLAFKRLIASIVSISLLVGILFSLFLMQRESLNGQADLDYDRQMQEFYSIQFDMDRSALYDFVLESGLTFEDILFELENGEFIHGEDVFDDMLLEEMFEQAIYYGIESNYLLSSLD
;
A
#
# COMPACT_ATOMS: atom_id res chain seq x y z
N MET A 1 -21.55 -62.02 -41.60
CA MET A 1 -21.37 -60.58 -41.31
C MET A 1 -22.04 -59.60 -42.30
N LYS A 2 -22.42 -59.97 -43.54
CA LYS A 2 -23.15 -59.04 -44.46
C LYS A 2 -24.69 -59.13 -44.42
N LYS A 3 -25.25 -60.19 -43.84
CA LYS A 3 -26.72 -60.39 -43.77
C LYS A 3 -27.36 -59.56 -42.65
N ASP A 4 -26.68 -59.49 -41.52
CA ASP A 4 -27.18 -58.85 -40.29
C ASP A 4 -27.41 -57.33 -40.50
N ASN A 5 -26.56 -56.68 -41.29
CA ASN A 5 -26.68 -55.26 -41.64
C ASN A 5 -27.87 -54.97 -42.59
N LYS A 6 -28.27 -55.93 -43.43
CA LYS A 6 -29.39 -55.72 -44.36
C LYS A 6 -30.73 -55.80 -43.63
N GLU A 7 -30.80 -56.59 -42.56
CA GLU A 7 -31.99 -56.71 -41.74
C GLU A 7 -32.17 -55.53 -40.78
N SER A 8 -31.07 -54.97 -40.23
CA SER A 8 -31.14 -53.75 -39.41
C SER A 8 -31.62 -52.54 -40.21
N ILE A 9 -31.08 -52.33 -41.41
CA ILE A 9 -31.49 -51.22 -42.29
C ILE A 9 -32.97 -51.33 -42.67
N ARG A 10 -33.48 -52.55 -42.87
CA ARG A 10 -34.91 -52.75 -43.19
C ARG A 10 -35.82 -52.40 -42.03
N LYS A 11 -35.44 -52.76 -40.79
CA LYS A 11 -36.18 -52.39 -39.59
C LYS A 11 -36.20 -50.87 -39.39
N GLU A 12 -35.06 -50.21 -39.55
CA GLU A 12 -34.97 -48.74 -39.44
C GLU A 12 -35.84 -48.04 -40.50
N LEU A 13 -35.88 -48.56 -41.73
CA LEU A 13 -36.73 -48.00 -42.79
C LEU A 13 -38.22 -48.21 -42.54
N GLU A 14 -38.62 -49.35 -41.96
CA GLU A 14 -40.01 -49.60 -41.56
C GLU A 14 -40.45 -48.69 -40.40
N GLU A 15 -39.57 -48.48 -39.42
CA GLU A 15 -39.80 -47.54 -38.31
C GLU A 15 -39.92 -46.09 -38.80
N LEU A 16 -39.04 -45.66 -39.72
CA LEU A 16 -39.12 -44.34 -40.35
C LEU A 16 -40.40 -44.18 -41.18
N LYS A 17 -40.82 -45.20 -41.93
CA LYS A 17 -42.04 -45.13 -42.72
C LYS A 17 -43.30 -45.03 -41.86
N SER A 18 -43.28 -45.65 -40.68
CA SER A 18 -44.35 -45.56 -39.67
C SER A 18 -44.39 -44.17 -39.01
N SER A 19 -43.23 -43.53 -38.79
CA SER A 19 -43.17 -42.17 -38.23
C SER A 19 -43.45 -41.07 -39.25
N LEU A 20 -43.26 -41.34 -40.55
CA LEU A 20 -43.56 -40.46 -41.67
C LEU A 20 -44.95 -40.69 -42.29
N ASP A 21 -45.87 -41.40 -41.62
CA ASP A 21 -47.23 -41.63 -42.11
C ASP A 21 -47.89 -40.29 -42.53
N PRO A 22 -48.06 -40.03 -43.84
CA PRO A 22 -48.59 -38.77 -44.33
C PRO A 22 -50.07 -38.58 -43.99
N SER A 23 -50.73 -39.61 -43.45
CA SER A 23 -52.13 -39.57 -43.04
C SER A 23 -52.33 -39.08 -41.60
N LYS A 24 -51.27 -39.00 -40.79
CA LYS A 24 -51.29 -38.31 -39.49
C LYS A 24 -51.03 -36.83 -39.70
N ASP A 25 -52.08 -36.12 -40.11
CA ASP A 25 -52.14 -34.67 -40.20
C ASP A 25 -52.20 -34.03 -38.80
N THR A 26 -51.28 -34.42 -37.91
CA THR A 26 -51.12 -33.83 -36.58
C THR A 26 -50.40 -32.51 -36.73
N GLY A 27 -51.11 -31.50 -37.22
CA GLY A 27 -50.76 -30.09 -37.08
C GLY A 27 -49.29 -29.80 -37.38
N GLY A 28 -48.83 -30.09 -38.60
CA GLY A 28 -47.52 -29.64 -39.07
C GLY A 28 -47.37 -28.14 -38.80
N PHE A 29 -46.17 -27.71 -38.44
CA PHE A 29 -45.87 -26.31 -38.14
C PHE A 29 -46.40 -25.40 -39.25
N ARG A 30 -47.57 -24.78 -39.02
CA ARG A 30 -48.14 -23.80 -39.94
C ARG A 30 -47.45 -22.49 -39.66
N VAL A 31 -46.62 -22.08 -40.60
CA VAL A 31 -46.03 -20.75 -40.60
C VAL A 31 -47.20 -19.75 -40.72
N PRO A 32 -47.26 -18.72 -39.87
CA PRO A 32 -48.28 -17.69 -39.97
C PRO A 32 -48.30 -17.03 -41.36
N ASP A 33 -49.48 -16.59 -41.78
CA ASP A 33 -49.64 -15.82 -43.01
C ASP A 33 -48.68 -14.60 -42.98
N HIS A 34 -48.05 -14.32 -44.13
CA HIS A 34 -47.10 -13.21 -44.31
C HIS A 34 -45.78 -13.26 -43.50
N PHE A 35 -45.45 -14.39 -42.87
CA PHE A 35 -44.17 -14.54 -42.16
C PHE A 35 -42.96 -14.26 -43.07
N PHE A 36 -42.95 -14.86 -44.27
CA PHE A 36 -41.85 -14.70 -45.22
C PHE A 36 -41.85 -13.32 -45.90
N ASP A 37 -43.00 -12.63 -45.97
CA ASP A 37 -43.10 -11.28 -46.52
C ASP A 37 -42.44 -10.25 -45.58
N THR A 38 -42.54 -10.46 -44.27
CA THR A 38 -41.98 -9.56 -43.24
C THR A 38 -40.53 -9.91 -42.84
N LEU A 39 -40.06 -11.10 -43.18
CA LEU A 39 -38.73 -11.60 -42.81
C LEU A 39 -37.57 -10.71 -43.31
N PRO A 40 -37.53 -10.25 -44.58
CA PRO A 40 -36.45 -9.39 -45.06
C PRO A 40 -36.40 -8.04 -44.33
N GLY A 41 -37.56 -7.44 -44.06
CA GLY A 41 -37.66 -6.19 -43.31
C GLY A 41 -37.19 -6.34 -41.87
N ASN A 42 -37.55 -7.45 -41.22
CA ASN A 42 -37.10 -7.76 -39.85
C ASN A 42 -35.59 -8.00 -39.76
N ILE A 43 -34.99 -8.67 -40.74
CA ILE A 43 -33.53 -8.88 -40.80
C ILE A 43 -32.82 -7.55 -41.02
N SER A 44 -33.30 -6.74 -41.97
CA SER A 44 -32.70 -5.43 -42.25
C SER A 44 -32.79 -4.49 -41.04
N ASN A 45 -33.93 -4.44 -40.35
CA ASN A 45 -34.10 -3.62 -39.14
C ASN A 45 -33.12 -4.03 -38.04
N ARG A 46 -32.90 -5.34 -37.84
CA ARG A 46 -31.92 -5.85 -36.87
C ARG A 46 -30.49 -5.51 -37.26
N LEU A 47 -30.12 -5.66 -38.54
CA LEU A 47 -28.80 -5.27 -39.03
C LEU A 47 -28.53 -3.78 -38.84
N SER A 48 -29.52 -2.93 -39.12
CA SER A 48 -29.40 -1.48 -38.97
C SER A 48 -29.26 -1.06 -37.49
N THR A 49 -29.99 -1.71 -36.58
CA THR A 49 -29.85 -1.44 -35.13
C THR A 49 -28.54 -1.98 -34.55
N GLU A 50 -28.00 -3.06 -35.11
CA GLU A 50 -26.72 -3.63 -34.67
C GLU A 50 -25.52 -2.85 -35.23
N SER A 51 -25.62 -2.36 -36.47
CA SER A 51 -24.60 -1.52 -37.12
C SER A 51 -24.54 -0.10 -36.56
N ALA A 52 -25.65 0.38 -35.96
CA ALA A 52 -25.73 1.70 -35.31
C ALA A 52 -25.20 1.69 -33.87
N LYS A 53 -24.77 0.55 -33.31
CA LYS A 53 -24.01 0.55 -32.07
C LYS A 53 -22.62 1.09 -32.39
N PRO A 54 -22.21 2.25 -31.85
CA PRO A 54 -20.83 2.68 -32.00
C PRO A 54 -19.97 1.59 -31.38
N ALA A 55 -19.22 0.87 -32.22
CA ALA A 55 -18.14 0.03 -31.74
C ALA A 55 -17.23 0.98 -30.96
N PHE A 56 -17.24 0.87 -29.63
CA PHE A 56 -16.38 1.68 -28.78
C PHE A 56 -14.96 1.15 -28.97
N VAL A 57 -14.30 1.62 -30.04
CA VAL A 57 -12.91 1.28 -30.33
C VAL A 57 -12.08 2.05 -29.32
N PHE A 58 -11.85 1.46 -28.15
CA PHE A 58 -10.92 2.03 -27.17
C PHE A 58 -9.55 2.14 -27.84
N PRO A 59 -8.98 3.35 -28.00
CA PRO A 59 -7.64 3.50 -28.55
C PRO A 59 -6.66 3.00 -27.48
N GLY A 60 -6.28 1.72 -27.55
CA GLY A 60 -5.45 1.03 -26.56
C GLY A 60 -4.06 1.66 -26.33
N LEU A 61 -3.64 2.62 -27.16
CA LEU A 61 -2.39 3.37 -27.02
C LEU A 61 -2.54 4.65 -26.20
N ALA A 62 -3.66 5.38 -26.32
CA ALA A 62 -3.90 6.57 -25.50
C ALA A 62 -4.19 6.19 -24.03
N PHE A 63 -4.85 5.05 -23.84
CA PHE A 63 -5.23 4.56 -22.52
C PHE A 63 -4.02 4.17 -21.65
N LYS A 64 -2.91 3.68 -22.24
CA LYS A 64 -1.69 3.36 -21.48
C LYS A 64 -1.03 4.58 -20.83
N ARG A 65 -1.04 5.74 -21.50
CA ARG A 65 -0.53 7.00 -20.92
C ARG A 65 -1.45 7.53 -19.82
N LEU A 66 -2.76 7.36 -19.98
CA LEU A 66 -3.74 7.73 -18.96
C LEU A 66 -3.63 6.85 -17.72
N ILE A 67 -3.43 5.54 -17.86
CA ILE A 67 -3.21 4.64 -16.72
C ILE A 67 -1.97 5.05 -15.92
N ALA A 68 -0.85 5.35 -16.59
CA ALA A 68 0.36 5.81 -15.91
C ALA A 68 0.13 7.12 -15.11
N SER A 69 -0.63 8.06 -15.69
CA SER A 69 -1.02 9.30 -14.99
C SER A 69 -1.92 9.04 -13.79
N ILE A 70 -2.89 8.13 -13.91
CA ILE A 70 -3.84 7.82 -12.82
C ILE A 70 -3.11 7.17 -11.63
N VAL A 71 -2.14 6.28 -11.90
CA VAL A 71 -1.33 5.66 -10.84
C VAL A 71 -0.54 6.72 -10.08
N SER A 72 0.14 7.63 -10.78
CA SER A 72 0.87 8.74 -10.16
C SER A 72 -0.04 9.64 -9.29
N ILE A 73 -1.21 10.02 -9.81
CA ILE A 73 -2.16 10.86 -9.08
C ILE A 73 -2.70 10.12 -7.84
N SER A 74 -3.02 8.83 -7.97
CA SER A 74 -3.50 8.02 -6.83
C SER A 74 -2.45 7.88 -5.73
N LEU A 75 -1.16 7.79 -6.09
CA LEU A 75 -0.06 7.73 -5.14
C LEU A 75 0.08 9.06 -4.38
N LEU A 76 0.00 10.19 -5.09
CA LEU A 76 0.01 11.52 -4.48
C LEU A 76 -1.18 11.71 -3.52
N VAL A 77 -2.38 11.33 -3.94
CA VAL A 77 -3.58 11.41 -3.11
C VAL A 77 -3.45 10.50 -1.88
N GLY A 78 -2.90 9.29 -2.04
CA GLY A 78 -2.65 8.38 -0.93
C GLY A 78 -1.65 8.93 0.09
N ILE A 79 -0.56 9.55 -0.36
CA ILE A 79 0.41 10.21 0.51
C ILE A 79 -0.23 11.38 1.25
N LEU A 80 -0.98 12.23 0.54
CA LEU A 80 -1.69 13.36 1.14
C LEU A 80 -2.72 12.90 2.17
N PHE A 81 -3.44 11.82 1.89
CA PHE A 81 -4.40 11.22 2.81
C PHE A 81 -3.71 10.60 4.03
N SER A 82 -2.55 9.96 3.84
CA SER A 82 -1.73 9.42 4.94
C SER A 82 -1.24 10.54 5.86
N LEU A 83 -0.71 11.63 5.30
CA LEU A 83 -0.30 12.80 6.08
C LEU A 83 -1.48 13.45 6.82
N PHE A 84 -2.63 13.52 6.16
CA PHE A 84 -3.87 14.01 6.78
C PHE A 84 -4.34 13.13 7.94
N LEU A 85 -4.22 11.80 7.82
CA LEU A 85 -4.52 10.87 8.92
C LEU A 85 -3.52 11.02 10.07
N MET A 86 -2.22 11.15 9.77
CA MET A 86 -1.17 11.37 10.78
C MET A 86 -1.38 12.68 11.54
N GLN A 87 -1.76 13.76 10.84
CA GLN A 87 -2.11 15.03 11.48
C GLN A 87 -3.36 14.92 12.36
N ARG A 88 -4.33 14.08 11.97
CA ARG A 88 -5.56 13.84 12.74
C ARG A 88 -5.34 12.95 13.96
N GLU A 89 -4.45 11.96 13.88
CA GLU A 89 -4.10 11.10 15.02
C GLU A 89 -3.19 11.81 16.02
N SER A 90 -2.27 12.65 15.56
CA SER A 90 -1.43 13.51 16.43
C SER A 90 -2.27 14.41 17.36
N LEU A 91 -3.49 14.78 16.96
CA LEU A 91 -4.40 15.58 17.80
C LEU A 91 -5.21 14.76 18.82
N ASN A 92 -5.22 13.43 18.71
CA ASN A 92 -6.01 12.54 19.56
C ASN A 92 -5.11 11.62 20.39
N GLY A 93 -4.25 12.19 21.24
CA GLY A 93 -3.77 11.59 22.50
C GLY A 93 -3.03 10.24 22.48
N GLN A 94 -2.78 9.64 21.31
CA GLN A 94 -2.05 8.37 21.21
C GLN A 94 -0.52 8.56 21.22
N ALA A 95 -0.04 9.81 21.08
CA ALA A 95 1.37 10.15 21.15
C ALA A 95 1.94 10.11 22.58
N ASP A 96 1.12 10.28 23.62
CA ASP A 96 1.61 10.27 25.01
C ASP A 96 2.00 8.87 25.49
N LEU A 97 1.24 7.83 25.08
CA LEU A 97 1.50 6.46 25.56
C LEU A 97 2.75 5.82 24.92
N ASP A 98 3.17 6.31 23.75
CA ASP A 98 4.36 5.79 23.05
C ASP A 98 5.63 6.59 23.42
N TYR A 99 5.47 7.85 23.85
CA TYR A 99 6.58 8.69 24.32
C TYR A 99 7.18 8.14 25.62
N ASP A 100 6.34 7.79 26.60
CA ASP A 100 6.81 7.20 27.86
C ASP A 100 7.56 5.89 27.63
N ARG A 101 7.08 5.06 26.69
CA ARG A 101 7.71 3.78 26.37
C ARG A 101 9.05 3.96 25.65
N GLN A 102 9.11 4.84 24.65
CA GLN A 102 10.36 5.15 23.96
C GLN A 102 11.38 5.79 24.90
N MET A 103 10.91 6.67 25.79
CA MET A 103 11.79 7.35 26.73
C MET A 103 12.32 6.36 27.78
N GLN A 104 11.50 5.41 28.23
CA GLN A 104 11.97 4.33 29.10
C GLN A 104 12.98 3.41 28.40
N GLU A 105 12.79 3.08 27.12
CA GLU A 105 13.79 2.33 26.33
C GLU A 105 15.09 3.12 26.17
N PHE A 106 15.01 4.41 25.85
CA PHE A 106 16.17 5.30 25.73
C PHE A 106 16.98 5.36 27.02
N TYR A 107 16.33 5.58 28.16
CA TYR A 107 17.01 5.57 29.46
C TYR A 107 17.57 4.19 29.81
N SER A 108 16.86 3.10 29.49
CA SER A 108 17.40 1.75 29.76
C SER A 108 18.68 1.48 28.98
N ILE A 109 18.79 1.96 27.75
CA ILE A 109 20.00 1.86 26.94
C ILE A 109 21.12 2.73 27.52
N GLN A 110 20.82 3.95 27.99
CA GLN A 110 21.81 4.78 28.67
C GLN A 110 22.32 4.18 29.98
N PHE A 111 21.44 3.57 30.77
CA PHE A 111 21.83 2.91 32.03
C PHE A 111 22.66 1.64 31.78
N ASP A 112 22.38 0.92 30.69
CA ASP A 112 23.14 -0.27 30.29
C ASP A 112 24.43 0.05 29.51
N MET A 113 24.59 1.28 28.99
CA MET A 113 25.89 1.79 28.56
C MET A 113 26.76 1.96 29.80
N ASP A 114 27.47 0.89 30.16
CA ASP A 114 28.48 0.90 31.22
C ASP A 114 29.37 2.13 31.02
N ARG A 115 29.50 2.99 32.04
CA ARG A 115 30.25 4.26 31.94
C ARG A 115 31.66 4.04 31.41
N SER A 116 32.22 2.84 31.63
CA SER A 116 33.47 2.37 31.05
C SER A 116 33.50 2.42 29.51
N ALA A 117 32.40 2.09 28.83
CA ALA A 117 32.27 2.13 27.38
C ALA A 117 32.31 3.57 26.84
N LEU A 118 31.80 4.53 27.62
CA LEU A 118 31.89 5.96 27.29
C LEU A 118 33.34 6.45 27.39
N TYR A 119 34.07 6.05 28.44
CA TYR A 119 35.51 6.34 28.56
C TYR A 119 36.33 5.67 27.45
N ASP A 120 36.03 4.41 27.12
CA ASP A 120 36.70 3.70 26.03
C ASP A 120 36.43 4.37 24.67
N PHE A 121 35.19 4.81 24.41
CA PHE A 121 34.86 5.57 23.20
C PHE A 121 35.62 6.89 23.12
N VAL A 122 35.69 7.65 24.22
CA VAL A 122 36.45 8.91 24.27
C VAL A 122 37.94 8.66 24.06
N LEU A 123 38.52 7.66 24.72
CA LEU A 123 39.93 7.28 24.57
C LEU A 123 40.25 6.77 23.15
N GLU A 124 39.35 6.03 22.53
CA GLU A 124 39.52 5.49 21.16
C GLU A 124 39.29 6.56 20.08
N SER A 125 38.42 7.54 20.33
CA SER A 125 38.15 8.65 19.40
C SER A 125 39.34 9.61 19.22
N GLY A 126 40.33 9.54 20.12
CA GLY A 126 41.50 10.41 20.09
C GLY A 126 41.20 11.87 20.43
N LEU A 127 39.99 12.16 20.91
CA LEU A 127 39.58 13.49 21.36
C LEU A 127 40.28 13.82 22.68
N THR A 128 40.88 15.00 22.74
CA THR A 128 41.42 15.50 24.01
C THR A 128 40.32 16.19 24.81
N PHE A 129 40.51 16.29 26.13
CA PHE A 129 39.53 16.94 27.00
C PHE A 129 39.29 18.41 26.60
N GLU A 130 40.34 19.09 26.13
CA GLU A 130 40.22 20.43 25.53
C GLU A 130 39.30 20.46 24.29
N ASP A 131 39.33 19.45 23.41
CA ASP A 131 38.49 19.44 22.19
C ASP A 131 37.00 19.32 22.53
N ILE A 132 36.68 18.49 23.53
CA ILE A 132 35.30 18.28 24.00
C ILE A 132 34.76 19.57 24.65
N LEU A 133 35.60 20.28 25.43
CA LEU A 133 35.24 21.54 26.05
C LEU A 133 35.11 22.69 25.03
N PHE A 134 35.99 22.74 24.02
CA PHE A 134 35.93 23.78 22.99
C PHE A 134 34.70 23.67 22.08
N GLU A 135 34.20 22.45 21.82
CA GLU A 135 32.94 22.27 21.08
C GLU A 135 31.70 22.65 21.91
N LEU A 136 31.77 22.52 23.23
CA LEU A 136 30.72 23.01 24.15
C LEU A 136 30.67 24.54 24.21
N GLU A 137 31.82 25.22 24.17
CA GLU A 137 31.90 26.68 24.24
C GLU A 137 31.49 27.38 22.93
N ASN A 138 31.60 26.72 21.77
CA ASN A 138 31.32 27.33 20.46
C ASN A 138 29.86 27.26 19.98
N GLY A 139 28.91 26.89 20.85
CA GLY A 139 27.54 27.38 20.78
C GLY A 139 26.74 27.12 19.50
N GLU A 140 26.96 25.98 18.81
CA GLU A 140 26.08 25.54 17.70
C GLU A 140 25.03 24.49 18.13
N PHE A 141 24.80 24.35 19.43
CA PHE A 141 23.56 23.74 19.93
C PHE A 141 22.42 24.74 19.78
N ILE A 142 21.58 24.45 18.79
CA ILE A 142 20.30 25.08 18.48
C ILE A 142 19.58 25.48 19.78
N HIS A 143 19.33 26.77 19.94
CA HIS A 143 18.50 27.37 21.00
C HIS A 143 17.30 26.49 21.37
N GLY A 144 17.44 25.77 22.48
CA GLY A 144 16.45 24.85 23.02
C GLY A 144 16.57 24.77 24.54
N GLU A 145 16.13 25.84 25.19
CA GLU A 145 15.78 25.97 26.62
C GLU A 145 16.85 25.60 27.67
N ASP A 146 17.23 26.62 28.45
CA ASP A 146 18.15 26.70 29.59
C ASP A 146 18.01 25.64 30.71
N VAL A 147 17.10 24.68 30.58
CA VAL A 147 16.83 23.64 31.60
C VAL A 147 17.80 22.46 31.49
N PHE A 148 18.34 22.20 30.30
CA PHE A 148 19.26 21.09 30.09
C PHE A 148 20.66 21.36 30.66
N ASP A 149 21.09 22.62 30.64
CA ASP A 149 22.43 23.03 31.08
C ASP A 149 22.57 22.96 32.61
N ASP A 150 21.56 23.40 33.36
CA ASP A 150 21.59 23.36 34.83
C ASP A 150 21.63 21.92 35.38
N MET A 151 20.90 21.02 34.74
CA MET A 151 20.80 19.61 35.16
C MET A 151 22.09 18.84 34.86
N LEU A 152 22.69 19.09 33.69
CA LEU A 152 23.98 18.52 33.33
C LEU A 152 25.09 19.04 34.25
N LEU A 153 25.07 20.34 34.55
CA LEU A 153 26.05 20.97 35.44
C LEU A 153 25.94 20.40 36.86
N GLU A 154 24.72 20.21 37.37
CA GLU A 154 24.48 19.60 38.68
C GLU A 154 25.01 18.16 38.73
N GLU A 155 24.77 17.35 37.69
CA GLU A 155 25.30 15.98 37.61
C GLU A 155 26.84 15.95 37.54
N MET A 156 27.45 16.88 36.81
CA MET A 156 28.91 17.02 36.76
C MET A 156 29.50 17.36 38.14
N PHE A 157 28.87 18.25 38.89
CA PHE A 157 29.33 18.60 40.25
C PHE A 157 29.16 17.43 41.23
N GLU A 158 28.04 16.70 41.16
CA GLU A 158 27.81 15.55 42.01
C GLU A 158 28.85 14.45 41.76
N GLN A 159 29.19 14.22 40.49
CA GLN A 159 30.21 13.25 40.10
C GLN A 159 31.61 13.68 40.54
N ALA A 160 31.95 14.97 40.43
CA ALA A 160 33.22 15.49 40.90
C ALA A 160 33.41 15.33 42.41
N ILE A 161 32.35 15.60 43.18
CA ILE A 161 32.34 15.40 44.64
C ILE A 161 32.53 13.91 44.97
N TYR A 162 31.87 13.01 44.23
CA TYR A 162 32.03 11.57 44.42
C TYR A 162 33.48 11.10 44.23
N TYR A 163 34.22 11.68 43.29
CA TYR A 163 35.64 11.38 43.07
C TYR A 163 36.60 12.20 43.95
N GLY A 164 36.07 13.02 44.86
CA GLY A 164 36.87 13.85 45.78
C GLY A 164 37.55 15.05 45.12
N ILE A 165 37.06 15.48 43.95
CA ILE A 165 37.51 16.69 43.27
C ILE A 165 36.82 17.88 43.94
N GLU A 166 37.61 18.81 44.47
CA GLU A 166 37.05 20.01 45.11
C GLU A 166 36.38 20.90 44.07
N SER A 167 35.13 21.30 44.34
CA SER A 167 34.30 22.12 43.45
C SER A 167 34.95 23.45 43.05
N ASN A 168 35.84 23.98 43.89
CA ASN A 168 36.61 25.19 43.61
C ASN A 168 37.53 25.06 42.38
N TYR A 169 38.02 23.86 42.08
CA TYR A 169 38.86 23.61 40.91
C TYR A 169 38.03 23.69 39.61
N LEU A 170 36.82 23.13 39.61
CA LEU A 170 35.90 23.18 38.47
C LEU A 170 35.41 24.60 38.18
N LEU A 171 35.09 25.38 39.22
CA LEU A 171 34.67 26.77 39.04
C LEU A 171 35.81 27.65 38.50
N SER A 172 37.07 27.36 38.84
CA SER A 172 38.23 28.12 38.35
C SER A 172 38.59 27.86 36.88
N SER A 173 38.05 26.79 36.27
CA SER A 173 38.22 26.50 34.84
C SER A 173 37.11 27.05 33.96
N LEU A 174 36.08 27.66 34.55
CA LEU A 174 34.91 28.24 33.87
C LEU A 174 35.00 29.77 33.73
N ASP A 175 35.99 30.41 34.35
CA ASP A 175 36.36 31.84 34.19
C ASP A 175 37.51 32.00 33.17
#